data_AF-A0A7K8XI34-F1
#
_entry.id   AF-A0A7K8XI34-F1
#
_cell.length_a   1.000
_cell.length_b   1.000
_cell.length_c   1.000
_cell.angle_alpha   90.00
_cell.angle_beta   90.00
_cell.angle_gamma   90.00
#
_symmetry.space_group_name_H-M   'P 1'
#
loop_
_entity.id
_entity.type
_entity.pdbx_description
1 polymer ?
#
loop_
_entity_poly.entity_id
_entity_poly.type
_entity_poly.pdbx_seq_one_letter_code
_entity_poly.pdbx_strand_id
1 'polypeptide(L)'
;QARRSSWRRSSIRGGSRRKSLPPVHREVTELSRSISKDLPEAERLSELLLASFQFSAQKLEHSLQQSEGFSPEAFRAKVHCLAEDLKSYLQKLTQDGTLSGCVEDPEGALLDPALQESVAQIKEHIARFTSECQAWDQLLQRYQEGAEDISRQLEECRRKEGEAEPQQYLQTSQAEVLSTKPNYQQILDEQGEVLSFMQLVLEELQQAVKLLQAFSHDSHHFLRGLSEQLAARSFQQLENSPVRRLLRAPPRRRPP
;
A
#
# COMPACT_ATOMS: atom_id res chain seq x y z
N GLN A 1 -20.92 -50.97 21.00
CA GLN A 1 -20.89 -49.48 21.13
C GLN A 1 -19.47 -49.00 20.93
N ALA A 2 -19.24 -48.25 19.85
CA ALA A 2 -17.92 -47.79 19.41
C ALA A 2 -17.43 -46.61 20.26
N ARG A 3 -16.29 -46.75 20.95
CA ARG A 3 -15.57 -45.65 21.57
C ARG A 3 -14.49 -45.15 20.61
N ARG A 4 -14.80 -44.07 19.90
CA ARG A 4 -13.83 -43.24 19.16
C ARG A 4 -12.92 -42.54 20.16
N SER A 5 -11.64 -42.89 20.22
CA SER A 5 -10.62 -42.05 20.88
C SER A 5 -9.92 -41.22 19.82
N SER A 6 -10.23 -39.93 19.80
CA SER A 6 -9.61 -38.91 18.96
C SER A 6 -8.11 -38.78 19.26
N TRP A 7 -7.28 -38.92 18.23
CA TRP A 7 -5.87 -38.53 18.28
C TRP A 7 -5.78 -37.00 18.37
N ARG A 8 -5.50 -36.48 19.56
CA ARG A 8 -5.16 -35.07 19.73
C ARG A 8 -3.75 -34.84 19.19
N ARG A 9 -3.66 -34.02 18.14
CA ARG A 9 -2.41 -33.34 17.75
C ARG A 9 -1.89 -32.56 18.96
N SER A 10 -0.76 -32.96 19.51
CA SER A 10 0.03 -32.12 20.40
C SER A 10 0.84 -31.14 19.55
N SER A 11 0.35 -29.91 19.47
CA SER A 11 1.07 -28.75 18.94
C SER A 11 2.23 -28.37 19.86
N ILE A 12 3.40 -28.20 19.25
CA ILE A 12 4.28 -27.04 19.41
C ILE A 12 4.29 -26.38 20.81
N ARG A 13 5.31 -26.69 21.61
CA ARG A 13 5.88 -25.76 22.60
C ARG A 13 7.33 -26.13 22.92
N GLY A 14 8.22 -25.27 22.44
CA GLY A 14 9.46 -24.81 23.08
C GLY A 14 10.32 -25.82 23.83
N GLY A 15 11.51 -26.08 23.27
CA GLY A 15 12.61 -26.64 24.04
C GLY A 15 13.46 -27.58 23.18
N SER A 16 14.54 -27.04 22.64
CA SER A 16 15.61 -27.79 21.99
C SER A 16 16.14 -28.91 22.91
N ARG A 17 15.60 -30.12 22.73
CA ARG A 17 16.30 -31.37 22.98
C ARG A 17 16.05 -32.24 21.76
N ARG A 18 17.01 -32.22 20.85
CA ARG A 18 17.18 -33.30 19.87
C ARG A 18 17.03 -34.59 20.66
N LYS A 19 16.03 -35.41 20.32
CA LYS A 19 15.92 -36.77 20.85
C LYS A 19 17.18 -37.48 20.36
N SER A 20 18.24 -37.42 21.16
CA SER A 20 19.44 -38.19 20.90
C SER A 20 19.01 -39.63 20.84
N LEU A 21 19.49 -40.34 19.81
CA LEU A 21 19.34 -41.78 19.74
C LEU A 21 19.79 -42.38 21.08
N PRO A 22 19.13 -43.44 21.59
CA PRO A 22 19.57 -44.12 22.79
C PRO A 22 21.07 -44.43 22.67
N PRO A 23 21.85 -44.34 23.76
CA PRO A 23 23.28 -44.63 23.73
C PRO A 23 23.50 -45.98 23.08
N VAL A 24 24.38 -46.03 22.07
CA VAL A 24 24.83 -47.31 21.49
C VAL A 24 25.32 -48.15 22.67
N HIS A 25 24.80 -49.38 22.78
CA HIS A 25 25.17 -50.30 23.87
C HIS A 25 26.70 -50.35 24.00
N ARG A 26 27.22 -50.07 25.20
CA ARG A 26 28.68 -49.96 25.45
C ARG A 26 29.46 -51.17 24.90
N GLU A 27 28.89 -52.35 25.05
CA GLU A 27 29.41 -53.62 24.54
C GLU A 27 29.64 -53.61 23.02
N VAL A 28 28.77 -52.97 22.24
CA VAL A 28 28.89 -52.86 20.77
C VAL A 28 30.00 -51.87 20.38
N THR A 29 30.18 -50.81 21.17
CA THR A 29 31.29 -49.85 20.96
C THR A 29 32.65 -50.38 21.40
N GLU A 30 32.69 -51.44 22.21
CA GLU A 30 33.94 -52.10 22.62
C GLU A 30 34.50 -52.97 21.49
N LEU A 31 33.64 -53.58 20.66
CA LEU A 31 34.05 -54.39 19.49
C LEU A 31 34.91 -53.60 18.49
N SER A 32 34.54 -52.35 18.20
CA SER A 32 35.31 -51.50 17.28
C SER A 32 36.59 -50.95 17.90
N ARG A 33 36.70 -50.93 19.24
CA ARG A 33 37.89 -50.50 19.98
C ARG A 33 38.90 -51.63 20.19
N SER A 34 38.45 -52.88 20.25
CA SER A 34 39.32 -54.05 20.38
C SER A 34 40.08 -54.40 19.10
N ILE A 35 39.68 -53.83 17.97
CA ILE A 35 40.32 -54.03 16.66
C ILE A 35 41.52 -53.10 16.53
N SER A 36 42.63 -53.61 16.00
CA SER A 36 43.84 -52.82 15.82
C SER A 36 43.63 -51.66 14.85
N LYS A 37 44.20 -50.50 15.16
CA LYS A 37 44.20 -49.33 14.27
C LYS A 37 45.33 -49.36 13.25
N ASP A 38 46.28 -50.28 13.40
CA ASP A 38 47.45 -50.39 12.54
C ASP A 38 47.15 -51.17 11.24
N LEU A 39 45.96 -51.78 11.15
CA LEU A 39 45.49 -52.51 9.98
C LEU A 39 44.85 -51.56 8.94
N PRO A 40 44.93 -51.90 7.63
CA PRO A 40 44.16 -51.24 6.58
C PRO A 40 42.66 -51.21 6.90
N GLU A 41 41.96 -50.14 6.52
CA GLU A 41 40.56 -49.95 6.91
C GLU A 41 39.60 -51.03 6.37
N ALA A 42 39.87 -51.59 5.18
CA ALA A 42 39.14 -52.75 4.65
C ALA A 42 39.36 -54.02 5.49
N GLU A 43 40.59 -54.24 5.99
CA GLU A 43 40.90 -55.35 6.88
C GLU A 43 40.25 -55.16 8.25
N ARG A 44 40.25 -53.93 8.77
CA ARG A 44 39.54 -53.55 10.02
C ARG A 44 38.04 -53.80 9.91
N LEU A 45 37.43 -53.51 8.76
CA LEU A 45 36.03 -53.79 8.51
C LEU A 45 35.77 -55.30 8.45
N SER A 46 36.68 -56.09 7.86
CA SER A 46 36.55 -57.55 7.86
C SER A 46 36.65 -58.16 9.27
N GLU A 47 37.59 -57.70 10.11
CA GLU A 47 37.69 -58.10 11.52
C GLU A 47 36.46 -57.67 12.32
N LEU A 48 35.91 -56.48 12.04
CA LEU A 48 34.69 -56.00 12.69
C LEU A 48 33.48 -56.87 12.36
N LEU A 49 33.32 -57.29 11.11
CA LEU A 49 32.24 -58.19 10.71
C LEU A 49 32.37 -59.54 11.41
N LEU A 50 33.58 -60.10 11.49
CA LEU A 50 33.83 -61.36 12.19
C LEU A 50 33.56 -61.25 13.70
N ALA A 51 34.06 -60.20 14.35
CA ALA A 51 33.84 -59.95 15.77
C ALA A 51 32.35 -59.69 16.09
N SER A 52 31.63 -59.00 15.19
CA SER A 52 30.19 -58.76 15.34
C SER A 52 29.39 -60.06 15.22
N PHE A 53 29.77 -60.95 14.31
CA PHE A 53 29.18 -62.28 14.18
C PHE A 53 29.37 -63.09 15.47
N GLN A 54 30.61 -63.17 15.97
CA GLN A 54 30.91 -63.90 17.21
C GLN A 54 30.17 -63.32 18.43
N PHE A 55 30.13 -62.00 18.55
CA PHE A 55 29.41 -61.32 19.63
C PHE A 55 27.90 -61.59 19.58
N SER A 56 27.30 -61.54 18.38
CA SER A 56 25.88 -61.84 18.21
C SER A 56 25.57 -63.32 18.49
N ALA A 57 26.46 -64.24 18.10
CA ALA A 57 26.34 -65.65 18.39
C ALA A 57 26.41 -65.96 19.90
N GLN A 58 27.31 -65.29 20.64
CA GLN A 58 27.38 -65.39 22.11
C GLN A 58 26.12 -64.85 22.80
N LYS A 59 25.60 -63.71 22.32
CA LYS A 59 24.36 -63.13 22.84
C LYS A 59 23.14 -64.02 22.57
N LEU A 60 23.12 -64.66 21.40
CA LEU A 60 22.11 -65.64 21.04
C LEU A 60 22.24 -66.91 21.89
N GLU A 61 23.46 -67.40 22.15
CA GLU A 61 23.72 -68.53 23.03
C GLU A 61 23.12 -68.31 24.43
N HIS A 62 23.40 -67.15 25.05
CA HIS A 62 22.85 -66.80 26.37
C HIS A 62 21.31 -66.74 26.36
N SER A 63 20.70 -66.32 25.26
CA SER A 63 19.24 -66.25 25.14
C SER A 63 18.61 -67.63 24.96
N LEU A 64 19.29 -68.54 24.23
CA LEU A 64 18.84 -69.90 23.95
C LEU A 64 19.10 -70.89 25.08
N GLN A 65 20.03 -70.60 25.99
CA GLN A 65 20.29 -71.41 27.20
C GLN A 65 19.04 -71.62 28.08
N GLN A 66 18.03 -70.76 27.95
CA GLN A 66 16.76 -70.86 28.69
C GLN A 66 15.70 -71.70 27.98
N SER A 67 15.98 -72.24 26.79
CA SER A 67 15.01 -73.00 25.96
C SER A 67 15.15 -74.51 26.14
N GLU A 68 14.02 -75.23 26.20
CA GLU A 68 14.02 -76.68 26.28
C GLU A 68 14.51 -77.31 24.97
N GLY A 69 15.49 -78.23 25.07
CA GLY A 69 16.06 -78.95 23.92
C GLY A 69 17.32 -78.32 23.30
N PHE A 70 17.89 -77.26 23.89
CA PHE A 70 19.11 -76.63 23.40
C PHE A 70 20.37 -77.41 23.81
N SER A 71 21.15 -77.87 22.84
CA SER A 71 22.49 -78.44 23.05
C SER A 71 23.58 -77.39 22.79
N PRO A 72 24.24 -76.84 23.83
CA PRO A 72 25.23 -75.78 23.68
C PRO A 72 26.46 -76.21 22.87
N GLU A 73 26.86 -77.48 22.99
CA GLU A 73 28.02 -78.03 22.27
C GLU A 73 27.79 -78.06 20.75
N ALA A 74 26.61 -78.52 20.30
CA ALA A 74 26.29 -78.54 18.88
C ALA A 74 26.10 -77.12 18.31
N PHE A 75 25.61 -76.18 19.12
CA PHE A 75 25.51 -74.77 18.74
C PHE A 75 26.90 -74.16 18.54
N ARG A 76 27.81 -74.33 19.51
CA ARG A 76 29.19 -73.84 19.40
C ARG A 76 29.92 -74.46 18.20
N ALA A 77 29.73 -75.75 17.94
CA ALA A 77 30.28 -76.40 16.75
C ALA A 77 29.78 -75.75 15.45
N LYS A 78 28.47 -75.48 15.34
CA LYS A 78 27.89 -74.78 14.18
C LYS A 78 28.38 -73.34 14.04
N VAL A 79 28.43 -72.58 15.13
CA VAL A 79 28.94 -71.21 15.13
C VAL A 79 30.41 -71.17 14.71
N HIS A 80 31.22 -72.12 15.17
CA HIS A 80 32.61 -72.24 14.76
C HIS A 80 32.74 -72.56 13.27
N CYS A 81 31.98 -73.52 12.74
CA CYS A 81 31.96 -73.80 11.29
C CYS A 81 31.57 -72.56 10.47
N LEU A 82 30.50 -71.87 10.87
CA LEU A 82 30.03 -70.66 10.18
C LEU A 82 31.01 -69.49 10.29
N ALA A 83 31.74 -69.37 11.41
CA ALA A 83 32.76 -68.34 11.58
C ALA A 83 33.94 -68.56 10.63
N GLU A 84 34.38 -69.80 10.44
CA GLU A 84 35.43 -70.14 9.48
C GLU A 84 34.97 -69.94 8.03
N ASP A 85 33.72 -70.31 7.71
CA ASP A 85 33.13 -70.03 6.40
C ASP A 85 33.08 -68.52 6.15
N LEU A 86 32.55 -67.74 7.10
CA LEU A 86 32.48 -66.28 7.03
C LEU A 86 33.88 -65.65 6.84
N LYS A 87 34.88 -66.14 7.57
CA LYS A 87 36.28 -65.70 7.42
C LYS A 87 36.79 -65.95 6.00
N SER A 88 36.51 -67.12 5.42
CA SER A 88 36.89 -67.42 4.04
C SER A 88 36.18 -66.54 3.01
N TYR A 89 34.90 -66.19 3.25
CA TYR A 89 34.15 -65.27 2.39
C TYR A 89 34.66 -63.84 2.50
N LEU A 90 34.97 -63.38 3.71
CA LEU A 90 35.55 -62.06 3.94
C LEU A 90 36.90 -61.92 3.25
N GLN A 91 37.75 -62.94 3.29
CA GLN A 91 39.02 -62.94 2.54
C GLN A 91 38.80 -62.82 1.03
N LYS A 92 37.79 -63.48 0.47
CA LYS A 92 37.42 -63.33 -0.95
C LYS A 92 36.92 -61.91 -1.24
N LEU A 93 36.09 -61.34 -0.37
CA LEU A 93 35.57 -59.98 -0.48
C LEU A 93 36.64 -58.89 -0.30
N THR A 94 37.72 -59.20 0.41
CA THR A 94 38.91 -58.33 0.46
C THR A 94 39.70 -58.44 -0.85
N GLN A 95 39.84 -59.64 -1.42
CA GLN A 95 40.57 -59.87 -2.67
C GLN A 95 39.84 -59.35 -3.93
N ASP A 96 38.51 -59.38 -3.94
CA ASP A 96 37.69 -58.89 -5.05
C ASP A 96 37.46 -57.36 -5.03
N GLY A 97 37.94 -56.68 -3.99
CA GLY A 97 37.86 -55.23 -3.83
C GLY A 97 36.50 -54.71 -3.32
N THR A 98 35.52 -55.59 -3.07
CA THR A 98 34.19 -55.19 -2.60
C THR A 98 34.24 -54.52 -1.23
N LEU A 99 35.08 -55.03 -0.31
CA LEU A 99 35.27 -54.42 1.01
C LEU A 99 36.00 -53.09 0.95
N SER A 100 37.00 -52.96 0.05
CA SER A 100 37.72 -51.72 -0.16
C SER A 100 36.77 -50.61 -0.65
N GLY A 101 35.87 -50.93 -1.58
CA GLY A 101 34.88 -49.97 -2.09
C GLY A 101 33.80 -49.53 -1.09
N CYS A 102 33.69 -50.17 0.08
CA CYS A 102 32.80 -49.74 1.16
C CYS A 102 33.43 -48.71 2.10
N VAL A 103 34.76 -48.67 2.12
CA VAL A 103 35.57 -47.88 3.04
C VAL A 103 36.14 -46.65 2.34
N GLU A 104 36.56 -46.83 1.09
CA GLU A 104 36.85 -45.72 0.23
C GLU A 104 35.59 -44.85 0.14
N ASP A 105 35.73 -43.59 0.54
CA ASP A 105 34.77 -42.57 0.14
C ASP A 105 34.67 -42.72 -1.38
N PRO A 106 33.48 -42.75 -1.99
CA PRO A 106 33.37 -42.78 -3.43
C PRO A 106 33.93 -41.45 -3.95
N GLU A 107 35.26 -41.34 -4.08
CA GLU A 107 35.98 -40.33 -4.84
C GLU A 107 35.54 -40.55 -6.29
N GLY A 108 34.36 -40.04 -6.61
CA GLY A 108 33.69 -40.33 -7.86
C GLY A 108 33.19 -41.78 -7.94
N ALA A 109 32.22 -42.16 -7.10
CA ALA A 109 31.10 -42.89 -7.71
C ALA A 109 30.68 -42.00 -8.88
N LEU A 110 30.95 -42.47 -10.10
CA LEU A 110 30.80 -41.78 -11.38
C LEU A 110 29.36 -41.23 -11.53
N LEU A 111 29.05 -40.18 -10.78
CA LEU A 111 27.99 -39.25 -11.11
C LEU A 111 28.51 -38.66 -12.41
N ASP A 112 27.87 -39.08 -13.51
CA ASP A 112 28.11 -38.57 -14.84
C ASP A 112 28.47 -37.08 -14.73
N PRO A 113 29.62 -36.62 -15.25
CA PRO A 113 30.01 -35.22 -15.17
C PRO A 113 28.88 -34.28 -15.65
N ALA A 114 28.02 -34.74 -16.58
CA ALA A 114 26.81 -34.03 -16.99
C ALA A 114 25.77 -33.86 -15.86
N LEU A 115 25.59 -34.88 -15.00
CA LEU A 115 24.69 -34.83 -13.85
C LEU A 115 25.22 -33.85 -12.78
N GLN A 116 26.52 -33.89 -12.47
CA GLN A 116 27.16 -32.94 -11.55
C GLN A 116 27.00 -31.49 -12.03
N GLU A 117 27.24 -31.25 -13.32
CA GLU A 117 27.07 -29.93 -13.93
C GLU A 117 25.61 -29.48 -13.86
N SER A 118 24.65 -30.36 -14.18
CA SER A 118 23.22 -30.04 -14.07
C SER A 118 22.80 -29.70 -12.63
N VAL A 119 23.32 -30.42 -11.63
CA VAL A 119 23.05 -30.17 -10.22
C VAL A 119 23.66 -28.84 -9.78
N ALA A 120 24.86 -28.49 -10.27
CA ALA A 120 25.47 -27.20 -10.01
C ALA A 120 24.65 -26.04 -10.63
N GLN A 121 24.21 -26.18 -11.87
CA GLN A 121 23.35 -25.20 -12.55
C GLN A 121 22.01 -25.02 -11.81
N ILE A 122 21.36 -26.11 -11.39
CA ILE A 122 20.11 -26.03 -10.62
C ILE A 122 20.34 -25.30 -9.30
N LYS A 123 21.44 -25.60 -8.58
CA LYS A 123 21.77 -24.90 -7.34
C LYS A 123 21.99 -23.40 -7.57
N GLU A 124 22.65 -23.03 -8.65
CA GLU A 124 22.85 -21.63 -9.02
C GLU A 124 21.52 -20.94 -9.37
N HIS A 125 20.66 -21.58 -10.15
CA HIS A 125 19.32 -21.06 -10.47
C HIS A 125 18.47 -20.89 -9.21
N ILE A 126 18.49 -21.86 -8.30
CA ILE A 126 17.80 -21.75 -7.00
C ILE A 126 18.35 -20.53 -6.25
N ALA A 127 19.67 -20.37 -6.16
CA ALA A 127 20.26 -19.22 -5.48
C ALA A 127 19.84 -17.89 -6.11
N ARG A 128 19.90 -17.78 -7.45
CA ARG A 128 19.45 -16.58 -8.20
C ARG A 128 17.97 -16.29 -7.92
N PHE A 129 17.09 -17.27 -8.07
CA PHE A 129 15.66 -17.09 -7.81
C PHE A 129 15.37 -16.71 -6.36
N THR A 130 16.07 -17.30 -5.39
CA THR A 130 15.88 -16.91 -3.98
C THR A 130 16.28 -15.47 -3.73
N SER A 131 17.36 -14.99 -4.35
CA SER A 131 17.77 -13.59 -4.24
C SER A 131 16.80 -12.64 -4.94
N GLU A 132 16.24 -13.06 -6.08
CA GLU A 132 15.26 -12.27 -6.82
C GLU A 132 13.94 -12.17 -6.05
N CYS A 133 13.44 -13.27 -5.47
CA CYS A 133 12.26 -13.26 -4.60
C CYS A 133 12.45 -12.29 -3.43
N GLN A 134 13.63 -12.31 -2.78
CA GLN A 134 13.92 -11.37 -1.70
C GLN A 134 13.94 -9.91 -2.16
N ALA A 135 14.46 -9.63 -3.36
CA ALA A 135 14.44 -8.29 -3.93
C ALA A 135 13.00 -7.82 -4.23
N TRP A 136 12.15 -8.70 -4.75
CA TRP A 136 10.73 -8.41 -4.97
C TRP A 136 9.96 -8.18 -3.67
N ASP A 137 10.23 -8.98 -2.63
CA ASP A 137 9.62 -8.79 -1.31
C ASP A 137 9.99 -7.42 -0.71
N GLN A 138 11.27 -7.05 -0.81
CA GLN A 138 11.75 -5.73 -0.35
C GLN A 138 11.12 -4.59 -1.15
N LEU A 139 10.99 -4.74 -2.47
CA LEU A 139 10.37 -3.74 -3.33
C LEU A 139 8.90 -3.56 -2.97
N LEU A 140 8.17 -4.66 -2.80
CA LEU A 140 6.77 -4.64 -2.40
C LEU A 140 6.58 -3.92 -1.06
N GLN A 141 7.42 -4.23 -0.07
CA GLN A 141 7.36 -3.58 1.24
C GLN A 141 7.59 -2.06 1.12
N ARG A 142 8.58 -1.62 0.33
CA ARG A 142 8.83 -0.18 0.11
C ARG A 142 7.63 0.54 -0.51
N TYR A 143 6.96 -0.08 -1.49
CA TYR A 143 5.77 0.51 -2.08
C TYR A 143 4.59 0.56 -1.12
N GLN A 144 4.44 -0.44 -0.26
CA GLN A 144 3.41 -0.45 0.79
C GLN A 144 3.67 0.65 1.82
N GLU A 145 4.89 0.74 2.34
CA GLU A 145 5.30 1.80 3.27
C GLU A 145 5.12 3.20 2.65
N GLY A 146 5.57 3.38 1.40
CA GLY A 146 5.38 4.65 0.68
C GLY A 146 3.91 5.00 0.45
N ALA A 147 3.06 4.03 0.13
CA ALA A 147 1.63 4.25 -0.02
C ALA A 147 0.97 4.63 1.32
N GLU A 148 1.35 3.97 2.41
CA GLU A 148 0.89 4.33 3.75
C GLU A 148 1.36 5.72 4.17
N ASP A 149 2.61 6.09 3.90
CA ASP A 149 3.15 7.41 4.19
C ASP A 149 2.41 8.50 3.42
N ILE A 150 2.16 8.30 2.12
CA ILE A 150 1.35 9.23 1.31
C ILE A 150 -0.06 9.32 1.86
N SER A 151 -0.66 8.21 2.29
CA SER A 151 -1.99 8.22 2.92
C SER A 151 -1.99 8.99 4.24
N ARG A 152 -0.96 8.82 5.08
CA ARG A 152 -0.79 9.57 6.33
C ARG A 152 -0.64 11.07 6.05
N GLN A 153 0.18 11.44 5.07
CA GLN A 153 0.33 12.84 4.63
C GLN A 153 -0.99 13.43 4.14
N LEU A 154 -1.78 12.68 3.37
CA LEU A 154 -3.09 13.12 2.92
C LEU A 154 -4.05 13.35 4.08
N GLU A 155 -4.08 12.45 5.08
CA GLU A 155 -4.88 12.64 6.29
C GLU A 155 -4.42 13.86 7.10
N GLU A 156 -3.12 14.09 7.22
CA GLU A 156 -2.57 15.28 7.86
C GLU A 156 -2.96 16.57 7.12
N CYS A 157 -2.89 16.58 5.79
CA CYS A 157 -3.35 17.70 4.97
C CYS A 157 -4.84 17.95 5.16
N ARG A 158 -5.67 16.91 5.15
CA ARG A 158 -7.12 17.04 5.41
C ARG A 158 -7.42 17.57 6.81
N ARG A 159 -6.60 17.22 7.81
CA ARG A 159 -6.72 17.79 9.18
C ARG A 159 -6.30 19.25 9.23
N LYS A 160 -5.32 19.65 8.41
CA LYS A 160 -4.80 21.02 8.29
C LYS A 160 -5.61 21.90 7.33
N GLU A 161 -6.50 21.33 6.52
CA GLU A 161 -7.36 22.02 5.53
C GLU A 161 -8.27 23.11 6.14
N GLY A 162 -8.35 23.21 7.47
CA GLY A 162 -9.02 24.30 8.21
C GLY A 162 -8.14 25.47 8.62
N GLU A 163 -6.80 25.34 8.58
CA GLU A 163 -5.86 26.46 8.70
C GLU A 163 -5.52 26.91 7.29
N ALA A 164 -6.02 28.08 6.89
CA ALA A 164 -5.76 28.69 5.59
C ALA A 164 -4.27 28.61 5.24
N GLU A 165 -3.94 27.86 4.18
CA GLU A 165 -2.55 27.65 3.77
C GLU A 165 -1.84 28.99 3.50
N PRO A 166 -0.60 29.17 3.98
CA PRO A 166 0.20 30.33 3.65
C PRO A 166 0.50 30.34 2.14
N GLN A 167 0.49 31.54 1.56
CA GLN A 167 0.74 31.90 0.16
C GLN A 167 2.08 31.40 -0.45
N GLN A 168 2.87 30.62 0.29
CA GLN A 168 4.20 30.13 -0.09
C GLN A 168 4.18 28.87 -0.98
N TYR A 169 3.03 28.22 -1.20
CA TYR A 169 2.94 27.04 -2.09
C TYR A 169 3.37 27.34 -3.53
N LEU A 170 3.29 28.60 -3.95
CA LEU A 170 3.59 29.03 -5.30
C LEU A 170 5.00 29.59 -5.41
N GLN A 171 6.03 28.80 -5.07
CA GLN A 171 7.39 29.02 -5.61
C GLN A 171 7.44 28.73 -7.12
N THR A 172 6.50 29.32 -7.85
CA THR A 172 6.44 29.27 -9.30
C THR A 172 7.31 30.39 -9.85
N SER A 173 7.80 30.24 -11.07
CA SER A 173 8.53 31.31 -11.77
C SER A 173 7.72 32.61 -11.91
N GLN A 174 6.41 32.57 -11.65
CA GLN A 174 5.47 33.68 -11.74
C GLN A 174 4.98 34.16 -10.36
N ALA A 175 5.63 33.77 -9.27
CA ALA A 175 5.23 34.14 -7.90
C ALA A 175 5.04 35.65 -7.73
N GLU A 176 5.89 36.46 -8.35
CA GLU A 176 5.81 37.93 -8.34
C GLU A 176 4.57 38.48 -9.06
N VAL A 177 4.16 37.84 -10.16
CA VAL A 177 2.94 38.22 -10.89
C VAL A 177 1.70 37.88 -10.07
N LEU A 178 1.71 36.71 -9.43
CA LEU A 178 0.59 36.24 -8.62
C LEU A 178 0.47 37.01 -7.29
N SER A 179 1.58 37.46 -6.71
CA SER A 179 1.58 38.31 -5.51
C SER A 179 1.08 39.72 -5.80
N THR A 180 1.16 40.19 -7.05
CA THR A 180 0.71 41.51 -7.48
C THR A 180 -0.77 41.53 -7.89
N LYS A 181 -1.56 40.50 -7.52
CA LYS A 181 -2.99 40.43 -7.86
C LYS A 181 -3.77 41.56 -7.18
N PRO A 182 -4.43 42.47 -7.94
CA PRO A 182 -5.23 43.54 -7.36
C PRO A 182 -6.51 42.99 -6.70
N ASN A 183 -7.02 43.73 -5.72
CA ASN A 183 -8.26 43.40 -5.04
C ASN A 183 -9.47 43.85 -5.87
N TYR A 184 -9.97 42.97 -6.74
CA TYR A 184 -11.14 43.26 -7.57
C TYR A 184 -12.42 43.50 -6.77
N GLN A 185 -12.55 42.92 -5.57
CA GLN A 185 -13.73 43.14 -4.73
C GLN A 185 -13.79 44.58 -4.28
N GLN A 186 -12.67 45.10 -3.79
CA GLN A 186 -12.57 46.50 -3.38
C GLN A 186 -12.89 47.46 -4.55
N ILE A 187 -12.40 47.16 -5.75
CA ILE A 187 -12.70 47.97 -6.95
C ILE A 187 -14.20 47.97 -7.26
N LEU A 188 -14.88 46.82 -7.12
CA LEU A 188 -16.32 46.73 -7.32
C LEU A 188 -17.10 47.45 -6.22
N ASP A 189 -16.65 47.36 -4.98
CA ASP A 189 -17.25 48.07 -3.84
C ASP A 189 -17.15 49.59 -4.04
N GLU A 190 -15.97 50.09 -4.44
CA GLU A 190 -15.73 51.50 -4.79
C GLU A 190 -16.66 51.95 -5.94
N GLN A 191 -16.90 51.11 -6.95
CA GLN A 191 -17.87 51.44 -8.01
C GLN A 191 -19.31 51.48 -7.50
N GLY A 192 -19.67 50.62 -6.53
CA GLY A 192 -20.98 50.65 -5.88
C GLY A 192 -21.26 51.97 -5.17
N GLU A 193 -20.26 52.54 -4.49
CA GLU A 193 -20.37 53.85 -3.84
C GLU A 193 -20.59 54.98 -4.87
N VAL A 194 -19.86 54.95 -5.99
CA VAL A 194 -20.01 55.95 -7.07
C VAL A 194 -21.40 55.89 -7.69
N LEU A 195 -21.94 54.69 -7.94
CA LEU A 195 -23.29 54.53 -8.48
C LEU A 195 -24.36 55.05 -7.51
N SER A 196 -24.18 54.79 -6.21
CA SER A 196 -25.06 55.28 -5.16
C SER A 196 -25.06 56.81 -5.09
N PHE A 197 -23.88 57.43 -5.22
CA PHE A 197 -23.75 58.88 -5.30
C PHE A 197 -24.44 59.45 -6.55
N MET A 198 -24.23 58.83 -7.71
CA MET A 198 -24.85 59.28 -8.97
C MET A 198 -26.38 59.17 -8.92
N GLN A 199 -26.91 58.12 -8.28
CA GLN A 199 -28.35 58.00 -8.05
C GLN A 199 -28.88 59.19 -7.23
N LEU A 200 -28.22 59.56 -6.13
CA LEU A 200 -28.63 60.69 -5.30
C LEU A 200 -28.66 62.02 -6.08
N VAL A 201 -27.64 62.26 -6.91
CA VAL A 201 -27.58 63.48 -7.75
C VAL A 201 -28.73 63.51 -8.76
N LEU A 202 -29.06 62.36 -9.37
CA LEU A 202 -30.19 62.27 -10.31
C LEU A 202 -31.54 62.49 -9.61
N GLU A 203 -31.71 61.98 -8.39
CA GLU A 203 -32.90 62.21 -7.58
C GLU A 203 -33.05 63.70 -7.20
N GLU A 204 -31.96 64.36 -6.80
CA GLU A 204 -31.95 65.79 -6.49
C GLU A 204 -32.29 66.65 -7.73
N LEU A 205 -31.68 66.34 -8.88
CA LEU A 205 -32.00 67.02 -10.15
C LEU A 205 -33.46 66.82 -10.54
N GLN A 206 -33.99 65.60 -10.40
CA GLN A 206 -35.40 65.32 -10.66
C GLN A 206 -36.31 66.16 -9.76
N GLN A 207 -35.96 66.30 -8.49
CA GLN A 207 -36.73 67.09 -7.54
C GLN A 207 -36.69 68.58 -7.87
N ALA A 208 -35.52 69.12 -8.23
CA ALA A 208 -35.38 70.50 -8.68
C ALA A 208 -36.23 70.79 -9.93
N VAL A 209 -36.25 69.87 -10.90
CA VAL A 209 -37.09 69.99 -12.10
C VAL A 209 -38.59 70.01 -11.74
N LYS A 210 -39.04 69.14 -10.83
CA LYS A 210 -40.44 69.13 -10.36
C LYS A 210 -40.83 70.46 -9.69
N LEU A 211 -39.94 71.03 -8.88
CA LEU A 211 -40.17 72.34 -8.25
C LEU A 211 -40.28 73.47 -9.29
N LEU A 212 -39.40 73.48 -10.29
CA LEU A 212 -39.46 74.46 -11.38
C LEU A 212 -40.75 74.31 -12.21
N GLN A 213 -41.20 73.08 -12.46
CA GLN A 213 -42.46 72.82 -13.15
C GLN A 213 -43.66 73.32 -12.34
N ALA A 214 -43.70 73.05 -11.03
CA ALA A 214 -44.75 73.55 -10.14
C ALA A 214 -44.77 75.09 -10.11
N PHE A 215 -43.62 75.73 -9.92
CA PHE A 215 -43.51 77.19 -9.94
C PHE A 215 -43.95 77.80 -11.28
N SER A 216 -43.57 77.18 -12.41
CA SER A 216 -44.01 77.60 -13.74
C SER A 216 -45.52 77.47 -13.88
N HIS A 217 -46.11 76.36 -13.42
CA HIS A 217 -47.55 76.15 -13.46
C HIS A 217 -48.30 77.19 -12.61
N ASP A 218 -47.87 77.42 -11.38
CA ASP A 218 -48.45 78.43 -10.48
C ASP A 218 -48.35 79.84 -11.07
N SER A 219 -47.20 80.19 -11.65
CA SER A 219 -46.98 81.47 -12.32
C SER A 219 -47.92 81.63 -13.52
N HIS A 220 -48.08 80.59 -14.36
CA HIS A 220 -49.00 80.61 -15.48
C HIS A 220 -50.46 80.75 -15.02
N HIS A 221 -50.86 80.04 -13.97
CA HIS A 221 -52.20 80.14 -13.40
C HIS A 221 -52.48 81.53 -12.81
N PHE A 222 -51.54 82.08 -12.07
CA PHE A 222 -51.64 83.42 -11.50
C PHE A 222 -51.73 84.50 -12.58
N LEU A 223 -50.84 84.47 -13.59
CA LEU A 223 -50.86 85.41 -14.70
C LEU A 223 -52.13 85.30 -15.54
N ARG A 224 -52.62 84.07 -15.77
CA ARG A 224 -53.90 83.86 -16.46
C ARG A 224 -55.06 84.45 -15.65
N GLY A 225 -55.11 84.23 -14.34
CA GLY A 225 -56.12 84.82 -13.46
C GLY A 225 -56.08 86.36 -13.46
N LEU A 226 -54.90 86.97 -13.41
CA LEU A 226 -54.74 88.42 -13.54
C LEU A 226 -55.21 88.93 -14.91
N SER A 227 -54.85 88.22 -15.99
CA SER A 227 -55.29 88.54 -17.35
C SER A 227 -56.82 88.49 -17.48
N GLU A 228 -57.46 87.44 -16.97
CA GLU A 228 -58.91 87.28 -16.96
C GLU A 228 -59.61 88.37 -16.14
N GLN A 229 -59.09 88.72 -14.96
CA GLN A 229 -59.61 89.81 -14.14
C GLN A 229 -59.48 91.17 -14.83
N LEU A 230 -58.33 91.43 -15.47
CA LEU A 230 -58.09 92.65 -16.22
C LEU A 230 -59.04 92.71 -17.42
N ALA A 231 -59.22 91.61 -18.14
CA ALA A 231 -60.15 91.52 -19.26
C ALA A 231 -61.61 91.72 -18.84
N ALA A 232 -62.03 91.15 -17.71
CA ALA A 232 -63.36 91.38 -17.15
C ALA A 232 -63.58 92.85 -16.76
N ARG A 233 -62.60 93.49 -16.11
CA ARG A 233 -62.71 94.90 -15.69
C ARG A 233 -62.65 95.89 -16.85
N SER A 234 -61.82 95.64 -17.85
CA SER A 234 -61.58 96.58 -18.94
C SER A 234 -62.44 96.26 -20.17
N PHE A 235 -62.34 95.06 -20.72
CA PHE A 235 -62.96 94.71 -22.00
C PHE A 235 -64.44 94.34 -21.90
N GLN A 236 -64.91 93.69 -20.82
CA GLN A 236 -66.35 93.44 -20.64
C GLN A 236 -67.13 94.72 -20.31
N GLN A 237 -66.52 95.68 -19.59
CA GLN A 237 -67.12 97.02 -19.44
C GLN A 237 -67.15 97.78 -20.76
N LEU A 238 -66.12 97.63 -21.60
CA LEU A 238 -66.08 98.18 -22.96
C LEU A 238 -67.07 97.48 -23.92
N GLU A 239 -67.40 96.21 -23.71
CA GLU A 239 -68.44 95.51 -24.48
C GLU A 239 -69.83 96.07 -24.24
N ASN A 240 -70.10 96.51 -23.01
CA ASN A 240 -71.36 97.13 -22.63
C ASN A 240 -71.35 98.67 -22.79
N SER A 241 -70.23 99.24 -23.23
CA SER A 241 -70.05 100.69 -23.45
C SER A 241 -70.70 101.17 -24.75
N PRO A 242 -71.33 102.36 -24.76
CA PRO A 242 -71.97 102.93 -25.95
C PRO A 242 -71.00 103.14 -27.13
N VAL A 243 -69.68 103.17 -26.90
CA VAL A 243 -68.67 103.36 -27.94
C VAL A 243 -68.59 102.16 -28.91
N ARG A 244 -68.83 100.92 -28.45
CA ARG A 244 -68.90 99.76 -29.36
C ARG A 244 -70.15 99.76 -30.26
N ARG A 245 -71.25 100.44 -29.88
CA ARG A 245 -72.41 100.62 -30.77
C ARG A 245 -72.09 101.52 -31.96
N LEU A 246 -71.12 102.44 -31.81
CA LEU A 246 -70.66 103.31 -32.90
C LEU A 246 -69.77 102.57 -33.91
N LEU A 247 -68.95 101.62 -33.44
CA LEU A 247 -68.08 100.81 -34.31
C LEU A 247 -68.84 99.70 -35.06
N ARG A 248 -70.05 99.32 -34.61
CA ARG A 248 -70.89 98.30 -35.28
C ARG A 248 -71.82 98.86 -36.37
N ALA A 249 -71.77 100.16 -36.63
CA ALA A 249 -72.59 100.80 -37.66
C ALA A 249 -72.09 100.46 -39.08
N PRO A 250 -72.96 100.09 -40.04
CA PRO A 250 -72.55 99.69 -41.38
C PRO A 250 -72.00 100.89 -42.20
N PRO A 251 -71.07 100.66 -43.15
CA PRO A 251 -70.41 101.74 -43.87
C PRO A 251 -71.43 102.56 -44.69
N ARG A 252 -71.55 103.85 -44.38
CA ARG A 252 -72.40 104.80 -45.11
C ARG A 252 -71.79 105.09 -46.49
N ARG A 253 -72.59 104.79 -47.53
CA ARG A 253 -72.36 105.08 -48.95
C ARG A 253 -72.11 106.57 -49.20
N ARG A 254 -71.18 106.87 -50.12
CA ARG A 254 -70.98 108.19 -50.75
C ARG A 254 -72.11 108.51 -51.74
N PRO A 255 -72.47 109.80 -51.90
CA PRO A 255 -73.09 110.29 -53.12
C PRO A 255 -72.41 111.56 -53.66
N PRO A 256 -72.85 112.04 -54.83
CA PRO A 256 -72.41 111.68 -56.18
C PRO A 256 -71.10 112.35 -56.61
#